data_AF-A0A955R9B9-F1
#
_entry.id   AF-A0A955R9B9-F1
#
_cell.length_a   1.000
_cell.length_b   1.000
_cell.length_c   1.000
_cell.angle_alpha   90.00
_cell.angle_beta   90.00
_cell.angle_gamma   90.00
#
_symmetry.space_group_name_H-M   'P 1'
#
loop_
_entity.id
_entity.type
_entity.pdbx_description
1 polymer ?
#
loop_
_entity_poly.entity_id
_entity_poly.type
_entity_poly.pdbx_seq_one_letter_code
_entity_poly.pdbx_strand_id
1 'polypeptide(L)' 'MATSRSRERVARNFVKRYGRERLRQLLLLLANGESGQAIAETFDVSRERVRQWKNTFGTVVTLYQVHPEIEALLDEK' A
#
# COMPACT_ATOMS: atom_id res chain seq x y z
N MET A 1 -3.96 7.26 -13.70
CA MET A 1 -3.27 6.07 -13.15
C MET A 1 -1.85 6.00 -13.69
N ALA A 2 -0.84 5.66 -12.88
CA ALA A 2 0.54 5.53 -13.35
C ALA A 2 0.69 4.30 -14.27
N THR A 3 1.33 4.48 -15.43
CA THR A 3 1.62 3.42 -16.40
C THR A 3 2.68 2.45 -15.87
N SER A 4 2.75 1.22 -16.40
CA SER A 4 3.73 0.20 -15.98
C SER A 4 5.17 0.70 -16.01
N ARG A 5 5.57 1.41 -17.09
CA ARG A 5 6.89 2.05 -17.22
C ARG A 5 7.15 3.10 -16.13
N SER A 6 6.12 3.84 -15.70
CA SER A 6 6.24 4.83 -14.64
C SER A 6 6.48 4.18 -13.28
N ARG A 7 5.79 3.07 -12.97
CA ARG A 7 5.96 2.31 -11.72
C ARG A 7 7.36 1.73 -11.58
N GLU A 8 7.85 1.10 -12.65
CA GLU A 8 9.20 0.53 -12.70
C GLU A 8 10.27 1.62 -12.52
N ARG A 9 10.06 2.81 -13.11
CA ARG A 9 10.97 3.95 -12.94
C ARG A 9 11.02 4.43 -11.48
N VAL A 10 9.87 4.57 -10.82
CA VAL A 10 9.82 4.99 -9.41
C VAL A 10 10.47 3.94 -8.50
N ALA A 11 10.22 2.65 -8.74
CA ALA A 11 10.86 1.57 -8.00
C ALA A 11 12.39 1.56 -8.19
N ARG A 12 12.86 1.71 -9.43
CA ARG A 12 14.30 1.83 -9.72
C ARG A 12 14.93 3.04 -9.04
N ASN A 13 14.28 4.20 -9.09
CA ASN A 13 14.77 5.41 -8.43
C ASN A 13 14.80 5.26 -6.91
N PHE A 14 13.80 4.59 -6.32
CA PHE A 14 13.79 4.25 -4.91
C PHE A 14 14.99 3.38 -4.55
N VAL A 15 15.22 2.28 -5.28
CA VAL A 15 16.36 1.38 -5.03
C VAL A 15 17.69 2.09 -5.19
N LYS A 16 17.83 2.97 -6.18
CA LYS A 16 19.04 3.79 -6.35
C LYS A 16 19.32 4.70 -5.16
N ARG A 17 18.28 5.24 -4.52
CA ARG A 17 18.41 6.19 -3.40
C ARG A 17 18.54 5.51 -2.04
N TYR A 18 17.76 4.46 -1.78
CA TYR A 18 17.64 3.84 -0.45
C TYR A 18 18.15 2.40 -0.39
N GLY A 19 18.39 1.76 -1.53
CA GLY A 19 18.80 0.37 -1.61
C GLY A 19 17.63 -0.64 -1.64
N ARG A 20 17.95 -1.89 -1.95
CA ARG A 20 16.96 -2.99 -2.04
C ARG A 20 16.42 -3.41 -0.68
N GLU A 21 17.24 -3.41 0.38
CA GLU A 21 16.78 -3.76 1.73
C GLU A 21 15.72 -2.78 2.25
N ARG A 22 15.94 -1.48 2.02
CA ARG A 22 14.96 -0.45 2.35
C ARG A 22 13.67 -0.57 1.54
N LEU A 23 13.75 -1.01 0.28
CA LEU A 23 12.56 -1.30 -0.51
C LEU A 23 11.78 -2.49 0.08
N ARG A 24 12.47 -3.58 0.47
CA ARG A 24 11.82 -4.72 1.15
C ARG A 24 11.15 -4.27 2.45
N GLN A 25 11.85 -3.47 3.26
CA GLN A 25 11.31 -2.91 4.50
C GLN A 25 10.04 -2.08 4.23
N LEU A 26 10.06 -1.20 3.23
CA LEU A 26 8.88 -0.40 2.86
C LEU A 26 7.69 -1.30 2.48
N LEU A 27 7.91 -2.30 1.62
CA LEU A 27 6.84 -3.20 1.19
C LEU A 27 6.25 -3.99 2.37
N LEU A 28 7.08 -4.41 3.32
CA LEU A 28 6.64 -5.11 4.53
C LEU A 28 5.80 -4.20 5.45
N LEU A 29 6.24 -2.97 5.70
CA LEU A 29 5.46 -2.00 6.49
C LEU A 29 4.11 -1.70 5.82
N LEU A 30 4.10 -1.58 4.49
CA LEU A 30 2.86 -1.38 3.74
C LEU A 30 1.91 -2.58 3.81
N ALA A 31 2.44 -3.80 3.72
CA ALA A 31 1.66 -5.03 3.82
C ALA A 31 1.06 -5.21 5.22
N ASN A 32 1.79 -4.80 6.26
CA ASN A 32 1.33 -4.84 7.66
C ASN A 32 0.30 -3.75 7.99
N GLY A 33 -0.05 -2.87 7.04
CA GLY A 33 -1.01 -1.81 7.27
C GLY A 33 -0.48 -0.66 8.13
N GLU A 34 0.84 -0.53 8.24
CA GLU A 34 1.47 0.53 9.04
C GLU A 34 1.02 1.93 8.60
N SER A 35 0.93 2.82 9.58
CA SER A 35 0.47 4.18 9.32
C SER A 35 1.46 4.91 8.40
N GLY A 36 0.93 5.72 7.48
CA GLY A 36 1.77 6.51 6.58
C GLY A 36 2.71 7.49 7.32
N GLN A 37 2.36 7.87 8.55
CA GLN A 37 3.17 8.74 9.41
C GLN A 37 4.36 7.98 10.02
N ALA A 38 4.14 6.77 10.54
CA ALA A 38 5.22 5.93 11.08
C ALA A 38 6.24 5.54 9.98
N ILE A 39 5.75 5.25 8.77
CA ILE A 39 6.62 5.01 7.61
C ILE A 39 7.38 6.28 7.22
N ALA A 40 6.71 7.44 7.25
CA ALA A 40 7.36 8.73 6.95
C ALA A 40 8.54 9.01 7.88
N GLU A 41 8.36 8.78 9.18
CA GLU A 41 9.42 8.89 10.19
C GLU A 41 10.56 7.89 9.96
N THR A 42 10.23 6.63 9.63
CA THR A 42 11.23 5.58 9.36
C THR A 42 12.15 5.91 8.18
N PHE A 43 11.62 6.61 7.17
CA PHE A 43 12.34 6.94 5.93
C PHE A 43 12.78 8.41 5.85
N ASP A 44 12.54 9.21 6.89
CA ASP A 44 12.78 10.66 6.93
C ASP A 44 12.21 11.39 5.70
N VAL A 45 10.92 11.16 5.43
CA VAL A 45 10.19 11.78 4.32
C VAL A 45 8.82 12.28 4.77
N SER A 46 8.16 13.08 3.94
CA SER A 46 6.78 13.48 4.22
C SER A 46 5.79 12.31 4.06
N ARG A 47 4.69 12.34 4.82
CA ARG A 47 3.56 11.40 4.66
C ARG A 47 3.01 11.39 3.23
N GLU A 48 3.02 12.53 2.56
CA GLU A 48 2.61 12.63 1.15
C GLU A 48 3.52 11.81 0.23
N ARG A 49 4.85 11.80 0.48
CA ARG A 49 5.77 10.94 -0.27
C ARG A 49 5.43 9.46 -0.09
N VAL A 50 5.10 9.05 1.14
CA VAL A 50 4.67 7.68 1.43
C VAL A 50 3.38 7.34 0.70
N ARG A 51 2.39 8.25 0.67
CA ARG A 51 1.15 8.07 -0.09
C ARG A 51 1.41 7.85 -1.58
N GLN A 52 2.31 8.64 -2.17
CA GLN A 52 2.71 8.47 -3.57
C GLN A 52 3.33 7.09 -3.83
N TRP A 53 4.19 6.60 -2.93
CA TRP A 53 4.74 5.24 -3.01
C TRP A 53 3.64 4.18 -2.91
N LYS A 54 2.71 4.28 -1.94
CA LYS A 54 1.56 3.36 -1.82
C LYS A 54 0.78 3.23 -3.13
N ASN A 55 0.43 4.38 -3.71
CA ASN A 55 -0.33 4.44 -4.96
C ASN A 55 0.46 3.96 -6.19
N THR A 56 1.79 3.97 -6.11
CA THR A 56 2.66 3.55 -7.22
C THR A 56 3.00 2.06 -7.15
N PHE A 57 3.25 1.54 -5.95
CA PHE A 57 3.72 0.17 -5.72
C PHE A 57 2.58 -0.83 -5.53
N GLY A 58 1.38 -0.38 -5.20
CA GLY A 58 0.24 -1.25 -5.04
C GLY A 58 -1.09 -0.52 -5.19
N THR A 59 -2.16 -1.21 -4.82
CA THR A 59 -3.52 -0.68 -4.75
C THR A 59 -4.18 -1.27 -3.51
N VAL A 60 -4.89 -0.45 -2.76
CA VAL A 60 -5.66 -0.91 -1.59
C VAL A 60 -6.96 -1.51 -2.10
N VAL A 61 -7.23 -2.75 -1.72
CA VAL A 61 -8.48 -3.45 -2.03
C VAL A 61 -9.25 -3.59 -0.72
N THR A 62 -10.40 -2.92 -0.61
CA THR A 62 -11.33 -3.09 0.52
C THR A 62 -12.45 -3.99 0.04
N LEU A 63 -12.57 -5.17 0.65
CA LEU A 63 -13.67 -6.10 0.38
C LEU A 63 -14.72 -5.92 1.47
N TYR A 64 -15.95 -5.61 1.07
CA TYR A 64 -17.10 -5.72 1.95
C TYR A 64 -17.61 -7.15 1.85
N GLN A 65 -17.57 -7.86 2.97
CA GLN A 65 -18.12 -9.20 3.08
C GLN A 65 -19.33 -9.11 3.98
N VAL A 66 -20.50 -9.44 3.43
CA VAL A 66 -21.70 -9.60 4.25
C VAL A 66 -21.53 -10.87 5.07
N HIS A 67 -21.93 -10.77 6.34
CA HIS A 67 -21.97 -11.90 7.23
C HIS A 67 -23.06 -12.88 6.77
N PRO A 68 -22.77 -14.19 6.61
CA PRO A 68 -23.75 -15.16 6.09
C PRO A 68 -25.08 -15.16 6.86
N GLU A 69 -25.05 -14.93 8.17
CA GLU A 69 -26.26 -14.84 9.01
C GLU A 69 -27.17 -13.67 8.62
N ILE A 70 -26.63 -12.60 8.05
CA ILE A 70 -27.40 -11.45 7.58
C ILE A 70 -27.98 -11.72 6.19
N GLU A 71 -27.26 -12.44 5.34
CA GLU A 71 -27.81 -12.90 4.05
C GLU A 71 -28.99 -13.86 4.29
N ALA A 72 -28.89 -14.75 5.27
CA ALA A 72 -29.93 -15.71 5.60
C ALA A 72 -31.27 -15.06 6.01
N LEU A 73 -31.25 -13.87 6.61
CA LEU A 73 -32.47 -13.12 6.96
C LEU A 73 -33.28 -12.68 5.73
N LEU A 74 -32.68 -12.65 4.54
CA LEU A 74 -33.39 -12.30 3.30
C LEU A 74 -34.20 -13.47 2.73
N ASP A 75 -33.90 -14.70 3.16
CA ASP A 75 -34.54 -15.92 2.67
C ASP A 75 -35.67 -16.44 3.60
N GLU A 76 -35.84 -15.85 4.80
CA GLU A 76 -36.96 -16.15 5.69
C GLU A 76 -38.27 -15.53 5.14
N LYS A 77 -39.17 -16.39 4.64
CA LYS A 77 -40.53 -16.07 4.21
C LYS A 77 -41.57 -16.40 5.27
#